data_AF-A0AAE0EGK5-F1
#
_entry.id   AF-A0AAE0EGK5-F1
#
_cell.length_a   1.000
_cell.length_b   1.000
_cell.length_c   1.000
_cell.angle_alpha   90.00
_cell.angle_beta   90.00
_cell.angle_gamma   90.00
#
_symmetry.space_group_name_H-M   'P 1'
#
loop_
_entity.id
_entity.type
_entity.pdbx_description
1 polymer ?
#
loop_
_entity_poly.entity_id
_entity_poly.type
_entity_poly.pdbx_seq_one_letter_code
_entity_poly.pdbx_strand_id
1 'polypeptide(L)'
;MKPHRLCMTHHLVLSYELHNKMEIYRPHKAYPVELAQFHSAGYVEFIHRITPNTQHLFSHELTKYNLGEDCRVFENLFEFCQMYAGGTIDTARRLNNQLCDIAINWAGGLHYAKKCEASGFCYINDLVSGILELLKHHPRVLYIDIDVHHGDGVEEAFCFTDRV
;
A
#
# COMPACT_ATOMS: atom_id res chain seq x y z
N MET A 1 12.48 -8.19 -2.07
CA MET A 1 11.59 -7.87 -0.91
C MET A 1 11.36 -9.12 -0.04
N LYS A 2 11.42 -9.03 1.30
CA LYS A 2 11.14 -10.15 2.24
C LYS A 2 10.14 -9.72 3.34
N PRO A 3 8.84 -10.02 3.22
CA PRO A 3 7.81 -9.58 4.18
C PRO A 3 8.03 -10.03 5.63
N HIS A 4 8.79 -11.12 5.86
CA HIS A 4 9.11 -11.62 7.19
C HIS A 4 9.74 -10.57 8.13
N ARG A 5 10.39 -9.53 7.58
CA ARG A 5 10.92 -8.40 8.37
C ARG A 5 9.85 -7.75 9.28
N LEU A 6 8.58 -7.75 8.84
CA LEU A 6 7.46 -7.19 9.60
C LEU A 6 7.18 -8.01 10.86
N CYS A 7 7.25 -9.34 10.75
CA CYS A 7 7.11 -10.25 11.88
C CYS A 7 8.26 -10.07 12.89
N MET A 8 9.49 -9.88 12.40
CA MET A 8 10.64 -9.58 13.25
C MET A 8 10.46 -8.25 14.00
N THR A 9 10.05 -7.18 13.31
CA THR A 9 9.73 -5.89 13.95
C THR A 9 8.64 -6.05 15.00
N HIS A 10 7.56 -6.77 14.69
CA HIS A 10 6.46 -6.98 15.63
C HIS A 10 6.91 -7.76 16.88
N HIS A 11 7.71 -8.82 16.73
CA HIS A 11 8.26 -9.56 17.86
C HIS A 11 9.17 -8.70 18.75
N LEU A 12 9.94 -7.77 18.17
CA LEU A 12 10.75 -6.84 18.96
C LEU A 12 9.86 -5.83 19.71
N VAL A 13 8.82 -5.29 19.08
CA VAL A 13 7.82 -4.41 19.73
C VAL A 13 7.15 -5.12 20.92
N LEU A 14 6.84 -6.41 20.77
CA LEU A 14 6.30 -7.23 21.86
C LEU A 14 7.33 -7.45 22.97
N SER A 15 8.55 -7.87 22.62
CA SER A 15 9.61 -8.20 23.58
C SER A 15 10.10 -6.99 24.39
N TYR A 16 10.04 -5.78 23.81
CA TYR A 16 10.32 -4.53 24.51
C TYR A 16 9.10 -3.95 25.24
N GLU A 17 7.97 -4.65 25.24
CA GLU A 17 6.72 -4.21 25.87
C GLU A 17 6.19 -2.87 25.36
N LEU A 18 6.63 -2.43 24.18
CA LEU A 18 6.18 -1.17 23.57
C LEU A 18 4.69 -1.21 23.23
N HIS A 19 4.16 -2.40 22.93
CA HIS A 19 2.73 -2.63 22.74
C HIS A 19 1.86 -2.19 23.92
N ASN A 20 2.38 -2.16 25.15
CA ASN A 20 1.64 -1.67 26.32
C ASN A 20 1.43 -0.15 26.30
N LYS A 21 2.13 0.57 25.42
CA LYS A 21 2.11 2.04 25.28
C LYS A 21 1.44 2.50 23.99
N MET A 22 0.78 1.60 23.26
CA MET A 22 0.11 1.89 22.00
C MET A 22 -1.13 1.01 21.84
N GLU A 23 -2.10 1.48 21.07
CA GLU A 23 -3.25 0.66 20.72
C GLU A 23 -2.91 -0.23 19.52
N ILE A 24 -3.08 -1.54 19.66
CA ILE A 24 -2.83 -2.51 18.60
C ILE A 24 -4.14 -2.86 17.89
N TYR A 25 -4.13 -2.69 16.57
CA TYR A 25 -5.23 -3.05 15.71
C TYR A 25 -4.80 -4.07 14.67
N ARG A 26 -5.73 -4.98 14.34
CA ARG A 26 -5.63 -5.78 13.13
C ARG A 26 -6.30 -5.01 12.00
N PRO A 27 -5.58 -4.70 10.90
CA PRO A 27 -6.15 -3.92 9.81
C PRO A 27 -7.23 -4.71 9.08
N HIS A 28 -8.22 -4.01 8.51
CA HIS A 28 -9.10 -4.64 7.54
C HIS A 28 -8.31 -5.02 6.27
N LYS A 29 -8.84 -5.97 5.50
CA LYS A 29 -8.37 -6.22 4.14
C LYS A 29 -9.02 -5.21 3.22
N ALA A 30 -8.24 -4.31 2.62
CA ALA A 30 -8.77 -3.30 1.72
C ALA A 30 -9.60 -3.94 0.60
N TYR A 31 -10.79 -3.41 0.38
CA TYR A 31 -11.68 -3.90 -0.68
C TYR A 31 -11.18 -3.41 -2.06
N PRO A 32 -11.42 -4.17 -3.15
CA PRO A 32 -11.04 -3.74 -4.49
C PRO A 32 -11.52 -2.32 -4.85
N VAL A 33 -12.70 -1.91 -4.36
CA VAL A 33 -13.25 -0.57 -4.57
C VAL A 33 -12.43 0.54 -3.89
N GLU A 34 -11.80 0.25 -2.75
CA GLU A 34 -10.92 1.21 -2.06
C GLU A 34 -9.60 1.36 -2.82
N LEU A 35 -9.03 0.25 -3.29
CA LEU A 35 -7.83 0.26 -4.12
C LEU A 35 -8.06 1.00 -5.45
N ALA A 36 -9.24 0.83 -6.02
CA ALA A 36 -9.65 1.48 -7.27
C ALA A 36 -9.97 2.98 -7.15
N GLN A 37 -9.88 3.58 -5.95
CA GLN A 37 -9.95 5.04 -5.81
C GLN A 37 -8.76 5.74 -6.48
N PHE A 38 -7.61 5.09 -6.49
CA PHE A 38 -6.43 5.54 -7.21
C PHE A 38 -6.15 4.68 -8.45
N HIS A 39 -6.03 3.36 -8.25
CA HIS A 39 -5.64 2.44 -9.31
C HIS A 39 -6.75 2.24 -10.34
N SER A 40 -6.38 1.90 -11.58
CA SER A 40 -7.39 1.51 -12.57
C SER A 40 -8.10 0.22 -12.14
N ALA A 41 -9.43 0.17 -12.31
CA ALA A 41 -10.22 -1.01 -11.97
C ALA A 41 -9.73 -2.28 -12.70
N GLY A 42 -9.29 -2.14 -13.95
CA GLY A 42 -8.74 -3.24 -14.75
C GLY A 42 -7.43 -3.79 -14.19
N TYR A 43 -6.59 -2.95 -13.59
CA TYR A 43 -5.35 -3.37 -12.93
C TYR A 43 -5.64 -4.07 -11.59
N VAL A 44 -6.50 -3.50 -10.75
CA VAL A 44 -6.89 -4.12 -9.46
C VAL A 44 -7.52 -5.49 -9.68
N GLU A 45 -8.43 -5.61 -10.65
CA GLU A 45 -9.08 -6.88 -10.99
C GLU A 45 -8.08 -7.90 -11.58
N PHE A 46 -7.03 -7.44 -12.25
CA PHE A 46 -5.97 -8.33 -12.73
C PHE A 46 -5.11 -8.88 -11.58
N ILE A 47 -4.66 -8.03 -10.66
CA ILE A 47 -3.92 -8.49 -9.47
C ILE A 47 -4.78 -9.43 -8.63
N HIS A 48 -6.09 -9.16 -8.54
CA HIS A 48 -7.02 -10.00 -7.79
C HIS A 48 -7.11 -11.42 -8.36
N ARG A 49 -7.16 -11.58 -9.69
CA ARG A 49 -7.36 -12.88 -10.34
C ARG A 49 -6.07 -13.67 -10.59
N ILE A 50 -4.92 -12.99 -10.66
CA ILE A 50 -3.67 -13.61 -11.12
C ILE A 50 -3.09 -14.52 -10.04
N THR A 51 -2.69 -15.72 -10.43
CA THR A 51 -2.05 -16.70 -9.54
C THR A 51 -0.80 -17.27 -10.22
N PRO A 52 0.14 -17.86 -9.46
CA PRO A 52 1.31 -18.51 -10.05
C PRO A 52 0.94 -19.58 -11.07
N ASN A 53 -0.18 -20.29 -10.86
CA ASN A 53 -0.67 -21.34 -11.74
C ASN A 53 -1.30 -20.80 -13.02
N THR A 54 -1.91 -19.61 -12.99
CA THR A 54 -2.63 -19.04 -14.14
C THR A 54 -1.83 -18.01 -14.92
N GLN A 55 -0.68 -17.53 -14.40
CA GLN A 55 0.09 -16.44 -15.00
C GLN A 55 0.51 -16.67 -16.46
N HIS A 56 0.79 -17.92 -16.84
CA HIS A 56 1.18 -18.28 -18.21
C HIS A 56 0.08 -18.02 -19.26
N LEU A 57 -1.18 -17.86 -18.83
CA LEU A 57 -2.31 -17.55 -19.70
C LEU A 57 -2.44 -16.04 -20.00
N PHE A 58 -1.69 -15.18 -19.32
CA PHE A 58 -1.87 -13.73 -19.32
C PHE A 58 -0.61 -12.95 -19.71
N SER A 59 0.17 -13.44 -20.68
CA SER A 59 1.47 -12.86 -21.06
C SER A 59 1.38 -11.37 -21.47
N HIS A 60 0.30 -10.99 -22.15
CA HIS A 60 0.07 -9.61 -22.57
C HIS A 60 -0.22 -8.70 -21.37
N GLU A 61 -1.09 -9.12 -20.45
CA GLU A 61 -1.42 -8.37 -19.23
C GLU A 61 -0.25 -8.29 -18.26
N LEU A 62 0.55 -9.36 -18.12
CA LEU A 62 1.78 -9.34 -17.32
C LEU A 62 2.73 -8.24 -17.82
N THR A 63 2.93 -8.14 -19.14
CA THR A 63 3.74 -7.08 -19.75
C THR A 63 3.11 -5.71 -19.54
N LYS A 64 1.80 -5.58 -19.81
CA LYS A 64 1.05 -4.32 -19.69
C LYS A 64 1.06 -3.74 -18.27
N TYR A 65 0.97 -4.60 -17.26
CA TYR A 65 0.89 -4.20 -15.85
C TYR A 65 2.22 -4.32 -15.11
N ASN A 66 3.32 -4.55 -15.86
CA ASN A 66 4.68 -4.67 -15.38
C ASN A 66 4.86 -5.73 -14.27
N LEU A 67 4.18 -6.87 -14.42
CA LEU A 67 4.37 -8.05 -13.57
C LEU A 67 5.37 -9.00 -14.24
N GLY A 68 6.62 -8.97 -13.78
CA GLY A 68 7.74 -9.66 -14.40
C GLY A 68 8.89 -9.89 -13.44
N GLU A 69 10.09 -9.44 -13.82
CA GLU A 69 11.33 -9.73 -13.07
C GLU A 69 11.29 -9.18 -11.64
N ASP A 70 10.98 -7.89 -11.49
CA ASP A 70 10.94 -7.21 -10.19
C ASP A 70 9.64 -7.53 -9.45
N CYS A 71 8.50 -7.34 -10.10
CA CYS A 71 7.16 -7.54 -9.52
C CYS A 71 6.59 -8.90 -9.93
N ARG A 72 7.06 -9.96 -9.27
CA ARG A 72 6.63 -11.34 -9.58
C ARG A 72 5.24 -11.67 -9.07
N VAL A 73 4.57 -12.61 -9.73
CA VAL A 73 3.35 -13.24 -9.19
C VAL A 73 3.76 -14.29 -8.15
N PHE A 74 3.12 -14.25 -6.99
CA PHE A 74 3.33 -15.22 -5.91
C PHE A 74 2.00 -15.58 -5.24
N GLU A 75 1.99 -16.67 -4.47
CA GLU A 75 0.80 -17.12 -3.74
C GLU A 75 0.29 -16.05 -2.79
N ASN A 76 -1.03 -15.80 -2.79
CA ASN A 76 -1.68 -14.78 -1.98
C ASN A 76 -1.17 -13.34 -2.23
N LEU A 77 -0.68 -13.04 -3.44
CA LEU A 77 -0.28 -11.68 -3.85
C LEU A 77 -1.35 -10.63 -3.52
N PHE A 78 -2.61 -10.88 -3.92
CA PHE A 78 -3.67 -9.92 -3.68
C PHE A 78 -3.95 -9.72 -2.18
N GLU A 79 -3.98 -10.80 -1.40
CA GLU A 79 -4.17 -10.71 0.05
C GLU A 79 -3.05 -9.91 0.72
N PHE A 80 -1.80 -10.09 0.30
CA PHE A 80 -0.68 -9.27 0.74
C PHE A 80 -0.94 -7.78 0.47
N CYS A 81 -1.39 -7.44 -0.75
CA CYS A 81 -1.80 -6.09 -1.12
C CYS A 81 -2.93 -5.52 -0.25
N GLN A 82 -3.96 -6.32 0.00
CA GLN A 82 -5.11 -5.90 0.82
C GLN A 82 -4.70 -5.59 2.26
N MET A 83 -3.76 -6.34 2.84
CA MET A 83 -3.36 -6.19 4.23
C MET A 83 -2.57 -4.90 4.46
N TYR A 84 -1.55 -4.61 3.64
CA TYR A 84 -0.78 -3.39 3.85
C TYR A 84 -1.58 -2.13 3.46
N ALA A 85 -2.37 -2.19 2.39
CA ALA A 85 -3.18 -1.06 1.96
C ALA A 85 -4.30 -0.76 2.95
N GLY A 86 -4.97 -1.80 3.46
CA GLY A 86 -6.01 -1.65 4.48
C GLY A 86 -5.46 -1.05 5.78
N GLY A 87 -4.24 -1.44 6.18
CA GLY A 87 -3.54 -0.81 7.30
C GLY A 87 -3.36 0.69 7.11
N THR A 88 -2.86 1.13 5.94
CA THR A 88 -2.64 2.56 5.67
C THR A 88 -3.95 3.33 5.62
N ILE A 89 -4.98 2.80 4.98
CA ILE A 89 -6.33 3.41 4.94
C ILE A 89 -6.93 3.53 6.35
N ASP A 90 -6.83 2.48 7.17
CA ASP A 90 -7.32 2.51 8.55
C ASP A 90 -6.59 3.54 9.40
N THR A 91 -5.26 3.64 9.26
CA THR A 91 -4.49 4.67 9.97
C THR A 91 -4.92 6.08 9.57
N ALA A 92 -5.14 6.35 8.27
CA ALA A 92 -5.64 7.63 7.79
C ALA A 92 -7.04 7.94 8.32
N ARG A 93 -7.95 6.95 8.34
CA ARG A 93 -9.29 7.10 8.93
C ARG A 93 -9.24 7.43 10.41
N ARG A 94 -8.33 6.81 11.17
CA ARG A 94 -8.19 7.11 12.60
C ARG A 94 -7.69 8.53 12.86
N LEU A 95 -6.72 9.01 12.07
CA LEU A 95 -6.25 10.40 12.12
C LEU A 95 -7.38 11.38 11.78
N ASN A 96 -8.11 11.14 10.70
CA ASN A 96 -9.27 11.95 10.29
C ASN A 96 -10.36 12.05 11.38
N ASN A 97 -10.62 10.94 12.08
CA ASN A 97 -11.61 10.86 13.16
C ASN A 97 -11.07 11.31 14.52
N GLN A 98 -9.84 11.85 14.58
CA GLN A 98 -9.21 12.32 15.82
C GLN A 98 -9.13 11.24 16.92
N LEU A 99 -8.99 9.97 16.51
CA LEU A 99 -8.89 8.83 17.42
C LEU A 99 -7.46 8.55 17.89
N CYS A 100 -6.47 9.20 17.27
CA CYS A 100 -5.07 9.13 17.63
C CYS A 100 -4.31 10.32 17.03
N ASP A 101 -3.21 10.73 17.67
CA ASP A 101 -2.29 11.73 17.11
C ASP A 101 -1.27 11.12 16.15
N ILE A 102 -0.89 9.86 16.38
CA ILE A 102 0.09 9.10 15.58
C ILE A 102 -0.49 7.73 15.28
N ALA A 103 -0.41 7.32 14.01
CA ALA A 103 -0.81 6.00 13.56
C ALA A 103 0.34 5.37 12.76
N ILE A 104 0.61 4.08 13.01
CA ILE A 104 1.81 3.40 12.49
C ILE A 104 1.40 2.15 11.71
N ASN A 105 1.80 2.07 10.44
CA ASN A 105 1.68 0.86 9.62
C ASN A 105 3.04 0.51 9.00
N TRP A 106 3.79 -0.39 9.64
CA TRP A 106 5.08 -0.85 9.10
C TRP A 106 4.99 -1.69 7.84
N ALA A 107 3.80 -2.24 7.53
CA ALA A 107 3.60 -3.08 6.35
C ALA A 107 3.45 -2.28 5.05
N GLY A 108 3.00 -1.03 5.16
CA GLY A 108 2.79 -0.11 4.04
C GLY A 108 4.08 0.60 3.58
N GLY A 109 3.90 1.73 2.90
CA GLY A 109 5.01 2.52 2.37
C GLY A 109 5.51 2.03 1.01
N LEU A 110 4.65 1.40 0.21
CA LEU A 110 5.02 0.86 -1.10
C LEU A 110 4.91 1.95 -2.18
N HIS A 111 5.89 2.86 -2.19
CA HIS A 111 5.82 4.15 -2.88
C HIS A 111 5.98 4.13 -4.41
N TYR A 112 6.44 3.02 -5.00
CA TYR A 112 6.73 2.93 -6.44
C TYR A 112 5.50 2.62 -7.30
N ALA A 113 4.46 2.03 -6.71
CA ALA A 113 3.32 1.54 -7.46
C ALA A 113 2.62 2.70 -8.19
N LYS A 114 2.35 2.49 -9.48
CA LYS A 114 1.74 3.49 -10.36
C LYS A 114 0.24 3.25 -10.48
N LYS A 115 -0.47 4.17 -11.14
CA LYS A 115 -1.92 4.07 -11.32
C LYS A 115 -2.36 2.79 -12.03
N CYS A 116 -1.58 2.33 -13.00
CA CYS A 116 -1.94 1.21 -13.87
C CYS A 116 -0.89 0.10 -13.93
N GLU A 117 0.19 0.13 -13.15
CA GLU A 117 1.26 -0.86 -13.23
C GLU A 117 2.01 -1.00 -11.90
N ALA A 118 2.62 -2.17 -11.71
CA ALA A 118 3.51 -2.43 -10.60
C ALA A 118 4.90 -1.87 -10.90
N SER A 119 5.67 -1.52 -9.86
CA SER A 119 7.07 -1.09 -10.00
C SER A 119 7.81 -1.29 -8.69
N GLY A 120 9.10 -1.63 -8.74
CA GLY A 120 9.96 -1.65 -7.54
C GLY A 120 9.43 -2.48 -6.37
N PHE A 121 8.92 -3.69 -6.63
CA PHE A 121 8.24 -4.58 -5.65
C PHE A 121 6.90 -4.06 -5.09
N CYS A 122 6.39 -2.94 -5.62
CA CYS A 122 5.15 -2.30 -5.20
C CYS A 122 4.05 -2.56 -6.22
N TYR A 123 2.93 -3.10 -5.75
CA TYR A 123 1.78 -3.47 -6.58
C TYR A 123 0.62 -2.49 -6.40
N ILE A 124 0.32 -2.11 -5.15
CA ILE A 124 -0.66 -1.09 -4.80
C ILE A 124 0.09 0.03 -4.07
N ASN A 125 -0.23 1.28 -4.41
CA ASN A 125 0.29 2.45 -3.74
C ASN A 125 -0.62 2.80 -2.55
N ASP A 126 -0.34 2.19 -1.40
CA ASP A 126 -1.12 2.41 -0.19
C ASP A 126 -1.01 3.84 0.33
N LEU A 127 0.12 4.51 0.09
CA LEU A 127 0.37 5.89 0.48
C LEU A 127 -0.57 6.85 -0.24
N VAL A 128 -0.77 6.68 -1.55
CA VAL A 128 -1.72 7.50 -2.31
C VAL A 128 -3.15 7.27 -1.79
N SER A 129 -3.56 6.02 -1.52
CA SER A 129 -4.86 5.74 -0.91
C SER A 129 -5.02 6.39 0.48
N GLY A 130 -3.98 6.35 1.31
CA GLY A 130 -3.96 7.00 2.62
C GLY A 130 -4.06 8.53 2.52
N ILE A 131 -3.30 9.15 1.62
CA ILE A 131 -3.33 10.59 1.39
C ILE A 131 -4.71 11.03 0.86
N LEU A 132 -5.29 10.29 -0.09
CA LEU A 132 -6.65 10.56 -0.57
C LEU A 132 -7.70 10.47 0.56
N GLU A 133 -7.53 9.55 1.49
CA GLU A 133 -8.37 9.47 2.69
C GLU A 133 -8.16 10.71 3.58
N LEU A 134 -6.92 11.12 3.87
CA LEU A 134 -6.61 12.32 4.66
C LEU A 134 -7.17 13.61 4.01
N LEU A 135 -7.09 13.73 2.69
CA LEU A 135 -7.59 14.88 1.93
C LEU A 135 -9.12 15.07 2.04
N LYS A 136 -9.86 14.12 2.60
CA LYS A 136 -11.29 14.31 2.93
C LYS A 136 -11.51 15.33 4.05
N HIS A 137 -10.54 15.49 4.95
CA HIS A 137 -10.65 16.37 6.12
C HIS A 137 -9.55 17.44 6.17
N HIS A 138 -8.39 17.16 5.56
CA HIS A 138 -7.24 18.06 5.57
C HIS A 138 -7.13 18.84 4.25
N PRO A 139 -7.03 20.19 4.29
CA PRO A 139 -6.88 20.98 3.08
C PRO A 139 -5.52 20.74 2.40
N ARG A 140 -4.47 20.47 3.20
CA ARG A 140 -3.10 20.20 2.77
C ARG A 140 -2.53 19.01 3.55
N VAL A 141 -1.82 18.11 2.87
CA VAL A 141 -1.17 16.93 3.46
C VAL A 141 0.29 16.89 3.04
N LEU A 142 1.25 17.02 3.96
CA LEU A 142 2.67 16.92 3.61
C LEU A 142 3.11 15.44 3.56
N TYR A 143 3.71 15.03 2.44
CA TYR A 143 4.39 13.74 2.30
C TYR A 143 5.90 13.91 2.44
N ILE A 144 6.53 13.11 3.31
CA ILE A 144 7.99 13.08 3.50
C ILE A 144 8.46 11.65 3.24
N ASP A 145 9.39 11.49 2.31
CA ASP A 145 10.00 10.22 1.97
C ASP A 145 11.47 10.20 2.39
N ILE A 146 11.85 9.16 3.13
CA ILE A 146 13.23 8.93 3.60
C ILE A 146 13.78 7.59 3.08
N ASP A 147 13.05 6.89 2.22
CA ASP A 147 13.61 5.75 1.52
C ASP A 147 14.82 6.22 0.68
N VAL A 148 15.77 5.32 0.48
CA VAL A 148 16.97 5.62 -0.31
C VAL A 148 16.61 5.88 -1.78
N HIS A 149 15.48 5.35 -2.22
CA HIS A 149 14.97 5.59 -3.55
C HIS A 149 13.96 6.72 -3.58
N HIS A 150 13.88 7.39 -4.73
CA HIS A 150 12.88 8.41 -4.99
C HIS A 150 11.47 7.83 -5.00
N GLY A 151 10.57 8.41 -4.20
CA GLY A 151 9.14 8.05 -4.11
C GLY A 151 8.31 8.50 -5.31
N ASP A 152 8.68 8.04 -6.49
CA ASP A 152 8.17 8.48 -7.79
C ASP A 152 6.66 8.21 -7.98
N GLY A 153 6.10 7.14 -7.40
CA GLY A 153 4.68 6.81 -7.54
C GLY A 153 3.78 7.76 -6.76
N VAL A 154 4.22 8.21 -5.58
CA VAL A 154 3.50 9.21 -4.79
C VAL A 154 3.66 10.60 -5.42
N GLU A 155 4.87 10.94 -5.88
CA GLU A 155 5.13 12.20 -6.60
C GLU A 155 4.24 12.32 -7.85
N GLU A 156 4.24 11.31 -8.72
CA GLU A 156 3.46 11.30 -9.96
C GLU A 156 1.95 11.44 -9.67
N ALA A 157 1.44 10.81 -8.62
CA ALA A 157 0.03 10.84 -8.26
C ALA A 157 -0.47 12.24 -7.89
N PHE A 158 0.40 13.11 -7.36
CA PHE A 158 0.04 14.43 -6.85
C PHE A 158 0.75 15.60 -7.54
N CYS A 159 1.55 15.35 -8.58
CA CYS A 159 2.36 16.35 -9.29
C CYS A 159 1.56 17.58 -9.79
N PHE A 160 0.25 17.44 -10.02
CA PHE A 160 -0.63 18.50 -10.52
C PHE A 160 -1.59 19.10 -9.47
N THR A 161 -1.34 18.90 -8.17
CA THR A 161 -2.12 19.54 -7.10
C THR A 161 -1.21 20.26 -6.10
N ASP A 162 -1.74 21.34 -5.52
CA ASP A 162 -1.13 22.08 -4.41
C ASP A 162 -1.62 21.60 -3.02
N ARG A 163 -2.46 20.57 -2.99
CA ARG A 163 -3.03 20.02 -1.76
C ARG A 163 -2.14 18.98 -1.09
N VAL A 164 -1.09 18.51 -1.75
CA VAL A 164 -0.15 17.50 -1.22
C VAL A 164 1.28 17.96 -1.47
#